data_AF-A0A7K2MHF3-F1
#
_entry.id   AF-A0A7K2MHF3-F1
#
_cell.length_a   1.000
_cell.length_b   1.000
_cell.length_c   1.000
_cell.angle_alpha   90.00
_cell.angle_beta   90.00
_cell.angle_gamma   90.00
#
_symmetry.space_group_name_H-M   'P 1'
#
loop_
_entity.id
_entity.type
_entity.pdbx_description
1 polymer ?
#
loop_
_entity_poly.entity_id
_entity_poly.type
_entity_poly.pdbx_seq_one_letter_code
_entity_poly.pdbx_strand_id
1 'polypeptide(L)'
;MFGLSELAIILIVVAAVLAIKKLPELTRSAGKSARILKSEARAARDADEPGTPRVIQGETVRREDHPDTGTGTGTGTGSQDASRG
;
A
#
# COMPACT_ATOMS: atom_id res chain seq x y z
N MET A 1 27.12 30.27 -23.07
CA MET A 1 25.86 30.41 -22.31
C MET A 1 24.97 29.19 -22.54
N PHE A 2 25.48 27.97 -22.32
CA PHE A 2 24.75 26.71 -22.59
C PHE A 2 25.27 25.63 -21.63
N GLY A 3 24.85 25.71 -20.36
CA GLY A 3 25.28 24.74 -19.35
C GLY A 3 24.10 24.39 -18.45
N LEU A 4 23.61 25.37 -17.68
CA LEU A 4 22.46 25.16 -16.80
C LEU A 4 21.14 25.07 -17.56
N SER A 5 20.90 25.93 -18.56
CA SER A 5 19.62 25.98 -19.27
C SER A 5 19.34 24.68 -20.05
N GLU A 6 20.37 24.11 -20.68
CA GLU A 6 20.23 22.85 -21.42
C GLU A 6 20.04 21.66 -20.48
N LEU A 7 20.80 21.63 -19.37
CA LEU A 7 20.63 20.61 -18.33
C LEU A 7 19.26 20.71 -17.64
N ALA A 8 18.75 21.93 -17.43
CA ALA A 8 17.42 22.15 -16.88
C ALA A 8 16.33 21.66 -17.85
N ILE A 9 16.47 21.89 -19.15
CA ILE A 9 15.52 21.38 -20.16
C ILE A 9 15.56 19.85 -20.18
N ILE A 10 16.74 19.23 -20.20
CA ILE A 10 16.88 17.77 -20.17
C ILE A 10 16.26 17.21 -18.89
N LEU A 11 16.53 17.82 -17.74
CA LEU A 11 15.97 17.41 -16.46
C LEU A 11 14.43 17.48 -16.48
N ILE A 12 13.85 18.55 -17.03
CA ILE A 12 12.39 18.69 -17.17
C ILE A 12 11.82 17.59 -18.06
N VAL A 13 12.45 17.28 -19.19
CA VAL A 13 11.99 16.22 -20.10
C VAL A 13 12.05 14.85 -19.42
N VAL A 14 13.15 14.54 -18.74
CA VAL A 14 13.29 13.28 -17.99
C VAL A 14 12.25 13.20 -16.88
N ALA A 15 12.07 14.27 -16.11
CA ALA A 15 11.05 14.35 -15.07
C ALA A 15 9.64 14.18 -15.64
N ALA A 16 9.33 14.77 -16.80
CA ALA A 16 8.03 14.61 -17.46
C ALA A 16 7.77 13.16 -17.92
N VAL A 17 8.77 12.48 -18.50
CA VAL A 17 8.65 11.07 -18.91
C VAL A 17 8.46 10.16 -17.70
N LEU A 18 9.26 10.37 -16.64
CA LEU A 18 9.10 9.63 -15.39
C LEU A 18 7.77 9.96 -14.74
N ALA A 19 7.31 11.21 -14.82
CA ALA A 19 6.10 11.64 -14.16
C ALA A 19 4.88 10.83 -14.59
N ILE A 20 4.72 10.61 -15.90
CA ILE A 20 3.54 9.93 -16.44
C ILE A 20 3.43 8.48 -15.94
N LYS A 21 4.56 7.78 -15.74
CA LYS A 21 4.58 6.36 -15.32
C LYS A 21 4.83 6.17 -13.83
N LYS A 22 5.58 7.07 -13.19
CA LYS A 22 6.07 6.94 -11.82
C LYS A 22 5.33 7.80 -10.80
N LEU A 23 4.63 8.89 -11.17
CA LEU A 23 3.77 9.60 -10.20
C LEU A 23 2.70 8.70 -9.59
N PRO A 24 1.90 7.92 -10.34
CA PRO A 24 0.85 7.12 -9.71
C PRO A 24 1.41 6.07 -8.75
N GLU A 25 2.57 5.49 -9.10
CA GLU A 25 3.26 4.51 -8.26
C GLU A 25 3.86 5.14 -7.00
N LEU A 26 4.52 6.29 -7.14
CA LEU A 26 5.15 7.05 -6.05
C LEU A 26 4.09 7.65 -5.13
N THR A 27 3.05 8.29 -5.66
CA THR A 27 1.96 8.85 -4.84
C THR A 27 1.23 7.75 -4.07
N ARG A 28 1.02 6.56 -4.67
CA ARG A 28 0.36 5.44 -4.00
C ARG A 28 1.21 4.84 -2.88
N SER A 29 2.53 4.69 -3.08
CA SER A 29 3.44 4.15 -2.07
C SER A 29 3.80 5.18 -0.99
N ALA A 30 4.17 6.40 -1.40
CA ALA A 30 4.46 7.50 -0.49
C ALA A 30 3.24 7.91 0.33
N GLY A 31 2.02 7.88 -0.24
CA GLY A 31 0.79 8.16 0.50
C GLY A 31 0.52 7.15 1.63
N LYS A 32 0.87 5.87 1.43
CA LYS A 32 0.74 4.82 2.45
C LYS A 32 1.69 5.08 3.63
N SER A 33 2.97 5.36 3.35
CA SER A 33 3.97 5.65 4.39
C SER A 33 3.72 7.00 5.06
N ALA A 34 3.32 8.03 4.29
CA ALA A 34 3.01 9.36 4.81
C ALA A 34 1.81 9.34 5.77
N ARG A 35 0.84 8.44 5.58
CA ARG A 35 -0.28 8.31 6.53
C ARG A 35 0.20 7.81 7.89
N ILE A 36 1.11 6.83 7.91
CA ILE A 36 1.70 6.30 9.14
C ILE A 36 2.56 7.39 9.78
N LEU A 37 3.45 8.02 9.01
CA LEU A 37 4.28 9.11 9.51
C LEU A 37 3.43 10.28 10.03
N LYS A 38 2.28 10.57 9.42
CA LYS A 38 1.37 11.63 9.89
C LYS A 38 0.68 11.27 11.20
N SER A 39 0.27 10.02 11.40
CA SER A 39 -0.28 9.58 12.69
C SER A 39 0.78 9.53 13.79
N GLU A 40 2.00 9.09 13.45
CA GLU A 40 3.12 9.06 14.39
C GLU A 40 3.62 10.46 14.72
N ALA A 41 3.78 11.33 13.71
CA ALA A 41 4.15 12.72 13.92
C ALA A 41 3.09 13.46 14.74
N ARG A 42 1.79 13.21 14.51
CA ARG A 42 0.73 13.81 15.31
C ARG A 42 0.75 13.30 16.75
N ALA A 43 0.94 12.01 16.98
CA ALA A 43 1.13 11.46 18.33
C ALA A 43 2.39 12.04 19.01
N ALA A 44 3.46 12.28 18.26
CA ALA A 44 4.66 12.94 18.76
C ALA A 44 4.42 14.42 19.11
N ARG A 45 3.60 15.15 18.33
CA ARG A 45 3.20 16.54 18.64
C ARG A 45 2.25 16.62 19.82
N ASP A 46 1.28 15.69 19.91
CA ASP A 46 0.32 15.62 21.01
C ASP A 46 1.00 15.15 22.31
N ALA A 47 2.10 14.39 22.23
CA ALA A 47 2.94 13.99 23.38
C ALA A 47 3.92 15.09 23.87
N ASP A 48 4.14 16.14 23.08
CA ASP A 48 4.83 17.36 23.52
C ASP A 48 3.92 18.22 24.43
N GLU A 49 2.63 17.88 24.54
CA GLU A 49 1.72 18.42 25.56
C GLU A 49 1.95 17.67 26.89
N PRO A 50 2.32 18.36 27.99
CA PRO A 50 2.76 17.70 29.22
C PRO A 50 1.58 17.03 29.94
N GLY A 51 1.31 15.76 29.61
CA GLY A 51 0.29 14.98 30.31
C GLY A 51 -0.18 13.71 29.62
N THR A 52 0.61 12.64 29.75
CA THR A 52 0.23 11.21 29.58
C THR A 52 0.40 10.59 28.18
N PRO A 53 1.52 9.90 27.92
CA PRO A 53 1.69 9.07 26.73
C PRO A 53 0.79 7.82 26.80
N ARG A 54 -0.17 7.70 25.87
CA ARG A 54 -0.99 6.48 25.69
C ARG A 54 -0.50 5.77 24.42
N VAL A 55 0.29 4.72 24.59
CA VAL A 55 0.77 3.88 23.48
C VAL A 55 -0.35 2.91 23.08
N ILE A 56 -0.99 3.14 21.92
CA ILE A 56 -1.90 2.16 21.30
C ILE A 56 -1.06 1.34 20.33
N GLN A 57 -0.86 0.05 20.65
CA GLN A 57 -0.08 -0.88 19.84
C GLN A 57 -0.85 -1.25 18.56
N GLY A 58 -0.31 -0.87 17.41
CA GLY A 58 -0.89 -1.19 16.11
C GLY A 58 -0.65 -2.66 15.75
N GLU A 59 -1.67 -3.50 15.92
CA GLU A 59 -1.69 -4.83 15.34
C GLU A 59 -1.90 -4.75 13.82
N THR A 60 -0.93 -5.21 13.03
CA THR A 60 -1.07 -5.27 11.58
C THR A 60 -1.90 -6.49 11.20
N VAL A 61 -3.19 -6.30 10.93
CA VAL A 61 -4.03 -7.35 10.32
C VAL A 61 -3.48 -7.64 8.92
N ARG A 62 -2.95 -8.84 8.74
CA ARG A 62 -2.55 -9.37 7.44
C ARG A 62 -3.82 -9.55 6.61
N ARG A 63 -3.91 -8.88 5.46
CA ARG A 63 -4.98 -9.14 4.50
C ARG A 63 -4.80 -10.57 4.01
N GLU A 64 -5.69 -11.46 4.44
CA GLU A 64 -5.76 -12.82 3.94
C GLU A 64 -6.06 -12.77 2.44
N ASP A 65 -5.23 -13.47 1.67
CA ASP A 65 -5.42 -13.71 0.25
C ASP A 65 -6.79 -14.38 0.07
N HIS A 66 -7.70 -13.70 -0.61
CA HIS A 66 -9.00 -14.26 -0.97
C HIS A 66 -8.83 -14.95 -2.33
N PRO A 67 -8.85 -16.30 -2.43
CA PRO A 67 -8.80 -16.98 -3.70
C PRO A 67 -10.23 -17.35 -4.11
N ASP A 68 -11.09 -16.38 -4.41
CA ASP A 68 -12.43 -16.72 -4.91
C ASP A 68 -12.98 -15.65 -5.83
N THR A 69 -12.55 -15.68 -7.09
CA THR A 69 -13.41 -15.30 -8.22
C THR A 69 -12.96 -16.08 -9.46
N GLY A 70 -13.56 -17.25 -9.64
CA GLY A 70 -13.29 -18.12 -10.78
C GLY A 70 -14.28 -19.29 -10.84
N THR A 71 -15.54 -18.96 -11.12
CA THR A 71 -16.59 -19.85 -11.62
C THR A 71 -16.08 -21.07 -12.39
N GLY A 72 -16.41 -22.27 -11.91
CA GLY A 72 -16.10 -23.54 -12.56
C GLY A 72 -16.97 -24.68 -12.02
N THR A 73 -18.14 -24.80 -12.60
CA THR A 73 -19.12 -25.88 -12.53
C THR A 73 -18.50 -27.28 -12.42
N GLY A 74 -18.98 -28.12 -11.50
CA GLY A 74 -18.48 -29.49 -11.33
C GLY A 74 -19.21 -30.28 -10.26
N THR A 75 -20.54 -30.34 -10.36
CA THR A 75 -21.39 -31.25 -9.60
C THR A 75 -20.94 -32.70 -9.84
N GLY A 76 -20.50 -33.37 -8.77
CA GLY A 76 -20.06 -34.77 -8.78
C GLY A 76 -20.21 -35.38 -7.40
N THR A 77 -21.43 -35.34 -6.86
CA THR A 77 -21.82 -36.09 -5.67
C THR A 77 -21.71 -37.59 -5.98
N GLY A 78 -20.60 -38.20 -5.56
CA GLY A 78 -20.31 -39.62 -5.75
C GLY A 78 -19.56 -40.18 -4.55
N SER A 79 -20.29 -40.59 -3.52
CA SER A 79 -20.02 -41.77 -2.68
C SER A 79 -21.03 -41.81 -1.53
N GLN A 80 -22.23 -42.28 -1.90
CA GLN A 80 -23.15 -42.93 -0.98
C GLN A 80 -22.46 -44.15 -0.34
N ASP A 81 -22.59 -44.24 0.97
CA ASP A 81 -23.17 -45.40 1.65
C ASP A 81 -22.77 -46.79 1.09
N ALA A 82 -21.63 -47.31 1.53
CA ALA A 82 -21.28 -48.72 1.42
C ALA A 82 -20.21 -49.12 2.44
N SER A 83 -20.51 -49.11 3.73
CA SER A 83 -19.74 -49.90 4.71
C SER A 83 -20.55 -50.23 5.95
N ARG A 84 -21.67 -50.93 5.75
CA ARG A 84 -22.22 -51.88 6.72
C ARG A 84 -22.04 -53.28 6.14
N GLY A 85 -21.05 -53.99 6.65
CA GLY A 85 -20.77 -55.40 6.43
C GLY A 85 -19.92 -55.88 7.59
#